data_AF-A0A1C7MX47-F1
#
_entry.id   AF-A0A1C7MX47-F1
#
_cell.length_a   1.000
_cell.length_b   1.000
_cell.length_c   1.000
_cell.angle_alpha   90.00
_cell.angle_beta   90.00
_cell.angle_gamma   90.00
#
_symmetry.space_group_name_H-M   'P 1'
#
loop_
_entity.id
_entity.type
_entity.pdbx_description
1 polymer ?
#
loop_
_entity_poly.entity_id
_entity_poly.type
_entity_poly.pdbx_seq_one_letter_code
_entity_poly.pdbx_strand_id
1 'polypeptide(L)'
;MCLLPALDQDILLLTTSDIALFIYEDIICRHGCPRYIHTDSGKPMISDLIKHVCRQYNIIHKTITPYNSQIQGLVERFNRVIDQVLQRRDPSQKKDWDMYLQATLFAYRTIKQESTKYSPFYMKYGYEPSTPFDNNHRLCNPKEASFEFELTIRTSQQILYLTRIREQTIKNIEISQ
;
A
#
# COMPACT_ATOMS: atom_id res chain seq x y z
N MET A 1 5.80 -19.54 -18.74
CA MET A 1 6.13 -18.32 -19.52
C MET A 1 5.91 -17.13 -18.60
N CYS A 2 6.69 -16.98 -17.52
CA CYS A 2 8.09 -16.53 -17.45
C CYS A 2 8.27 -15.13 -18.05
N LEU A 3 8.39 -14.13 -17.17
CA LEU A 3 9.38 -13.03 -17.17
C LEU A 3 8.79 -11.80 -16.46
N LEU A 4 9.10 -11.63 -15.19
CA LEU A 4 9.64 -10.34 -14.76
C LEU A 4 10.88 -10.65 -13.90
N PRO A 5 12.07 -10.26 -14.35
CA PRO A 5 13.34 -10.61 -13.72
C PRO A 5 13.52 -9.84 -12.42
N ALA A 6 14.36 -10.41 -11.56
CA ALA A 6 14.98 -9.83 -10.39
C ALA A 6 15.04 -8.29 -10.38
N LEU A 7 14.34 -7.68 -9.43
CA LEU A 7 14.54 -6.28 -9.03
C LEU A 7 15.21 -6.27 -7.67
N ASP A 8 16.51 -6.56 -7.67
CA ASP A 8 17.41 -6.20 -6.58
C ASP A 8 18.56 -5.40 -7.22
N GLN A 9 18.36 -4.06 -7.33
CA GLN A 9 19.38 -3.00 -7.14
C GLN A 9 18.97 -1.60 -7.64
N ASP A 10 17.88 -1.43 -8.37
CA ASP A 10 17.40 -0.10 -8.79
C ASP A 10 16.04 0.20 -8.17
N ILE A 11 15.95 1.26 -7.36
CA ILE A 11 14.69 1.99 -7.22
C ILE A 11 14.36 2.48 -8.63
N LEU A 12 13.58 1.68 -9.37
CA LEU A 12 13.15 1.97 -10.74
C LEU A 12 12.75 3.44 -10.82
N LEU A 13 13.50 4.22 -11.61
CA LEU A 13 13.04 5.53 -12.07
C LEU A 13 11.77 5.27 -12.89
N LEU A 14 10.62 5.26 -12.21
CA LEU A 14 9.31 5.19 -12.84
C LEU A 14 9.26 6.20 -13.97
N THR A 15 8.99 5.73 -15.18
CA THR A 15 8.90 6.62 -16.32
C THR A 15 7.61 7.42 -16.20
N THR A 16 7.58 8.58 -16.88
CA THR A 16 6.37 9.39 -16.98
C THR A 16 5.17 8.57 -17.47
N SER A 17 5.38 7.63 -18.40
CA SER A 17 4.34 6.76 -18.94
C SER A 17 3.79 5.80 -17.88
N ASP A 18 4.67 5.20 -17.07
CA ASP A 18 4.26 4.29 -15.99
C ASP A 18 3.40 5.01 -14.95
N ILE A 19 3.76 6.25 -14.63
CA ILE A 19 2.99 7.09 -13.70
C ILE A 19 1.64 7.47 -14.30
N ALA A 20 1.59 7.80 -15.59
CA ALA A 20 0.34 8.12 -16.27
C ALA A 20 -0.61 6.90 -16.28
N LEU A 21 -0.08 5.71 -16.55
CA LEU A 21 -0.80 4.45 -16.46
C LEU A 21 -1.30 4.20 -15.04
N PHE A 22 -0.46 4.35 -14.03
CA PHE A 22 -0.85 4.20 -12.63
C PHE A 22 -1.99 5.16 -12.23
N ILE A 23 -1.93 6.44 -12.62
CA ILE A 23 -3.02 7.39 -12.34
C ILE A 23 -4.31 6.94 -13.02
N TYR A 24 -4.24 6.45 -14.25
CA TYR A 24 -5.42 6.01 -14.98
C TYR A 24 -6.00 4.70 -14.43
N GLU A 25 -5.19 3.64 -14.41
CA GLU A 25 -5.62 2.27 -14.11
C GLU A 25 -5.84 2.04 -12.60
N ASP A 26 -4.91 2.49 -11.76
CA ASP A 26 -4.94 2.19 -10.32
C ASP A 26 -5.69 3.24 -9.50
N ILE A 27 -5.82 4.48 -9.99
CA ILE A 27 -6.57 5.53 -9.28
C ILE A 27 -7.93 5.78 -9.95
N ILE A 28 -7.95 6.24 -11.19
CA ILE A 28 -9.21 6.68 -11.83
C ILE A 28 -10.17 5.50 -12.04
N CYS A 29 -9.71 4.42 -12.68
CA CYS A 29 -10.56 3.27 -12.99
C CYS A 29 -11.04 2.52 -11.73
N ARG A 30 -10.25 2.51 -10.65
CA ARG A 30 -10.60 1.81 -9.41
C ARG A 30 -11.39 2.64 -8.41
N HIS A 31 -11.13 3.94 -8.35
CA HIS A 31 -11.61 4.79 -7.27
C HIS A 31 -12.38 6.03 -7.74
N GLY A 32 -12.46 6.25 -9.04
CA GLY A 32 -13.01 7.46 -9.64
C GLY A 32 -11.98 8.59 -9.74
N CYS A 33 -12.38 9.68 -10.40
CA CYS A 33 -11.50 10.84 -10.61
C CYS A 33 -11.35 11.65 -9.31
N PRO A 34 -10.15 11.77 -8.73
CA PRO A 34 -9.94 12.64 -7.59
C PRO A 34 -10.02 14.12 -8.01
N ARG A 35 -10.52 14.98 -7.11
CA ARG A 35 -10.53 16.42 -7.38
C ARG A 35 -9.13 17.04 -7.39
N TYR A 36 -8.23 16.52 -6.54
CA TYR A 36 -6.87 17.00 -6.39
C TYR A 36 -5.89 15.82 -6.35
N ILE A 37 -4.77 15.96 -7.05
CA ILE A 37 -3.59 15.10 -6.87
C ILE A 37 -2.44 15.99 -6.40
N HIS A 38 -1.83 15.63 -5.29
CA HIS A 38 -0.65 16.31 -4.75
C HIS A 38 0.58 15.42 -4.95
N THR A 39 1.61 15.93 -5.62
CA THR A 39 2.88 15.21 -5.86
C THR A 39 4.06 16.06 -5.46
N ASP A 40 5.25 15.47 -5.35
CA ASP A 40 6.47 16.25 -5.35
C ASP A 40 6.72 16.94 -6.73
N SER A 41 7.81 17.70 -6.80
CA SER A 41 8.26 18.38 -8.02
C SER A 41 9.20 17.50 -8.88
N GLY A 42 9.12 16.16 -8.74
CA GLY A 42 9.91 15.23 -9.54
C GLY A 42 9.67 15.41 -11.03
N LYS A 43 10.73 15.29 -11.85
CA LYS A 43 10.67 15.53 -13.31
C LYS A 43 9.53 14.77 -14.01
N PRO A 44 9.27 13.48 -13.71
CA PRO A 44 8.15 12.75 -14.32
C PRO A 44 6.77 13.34 -13.98
N MET A 45 6.59 13.83 -12.75
CA MET A 45 5.32 14.40 -12.25
C MET A 45 4.94 15.69 -12.96
N ILE A 46 5.91 16.52 -13.36
CA ILE A 46 5.67 17.83 -14.00
C ILE A 46 5.62 17.78 -15.53
N SER A 47 5.69 16.58 -16.09
CA SER A 47 5.66 16.35 -17.54
C SER A 47 4.33 16.79 -18.17
N ASP A 48 4.37 17.06 -19.47
CA ASP A 48 3.17 17.43 -20.23
C ASP A 48 2.18 16.27 -20.36
N LEU A 49 2.66 15.01 -20.32
CA LEU A 49 1.79 13.83 -20.29
C LEU A 49 0.93 13.81 -19.02
N ILE A 50 1.54 13.98 -17.84
CA ILE A 50 0.80 13.98 -16.57
C ILE A 50 -0.17 15.16 -16.50
N LYS A 51 0.26 16.35 -16.94
CA LYS A 51 -0.63 17.52 -17.06
C LYS A 51 -1.80 17.25 -17.99
N HIS A 52 -1.56 16.60 -19.13
CA HIS A 52 -2.60 16.26 -20.10
C HIS A 52 -3.61 15.29 -19.50
N VAL A 53 -3.17 14.17 -18.91
CA VAL A 53 -4.04 13.20 -18.24
C VAL A 53 -4.88 13.90 -17.17
N CYS A 54 -4.26 14.66 -16.26
CA CYS A 54 -5.01 15.37 -15.21
C CYS A 54 -6.05 16.34 -15.79
N ARG A 55 -5.73 17.08 -16.86
CA ARG A 55 -6.68 17.98 -17.53
C ARG A 55 -7.87 17.24 -18.15
N GLN A 56 -7.64 16.12 -18.83
CA GLN A 56 -8.73 15.33 -19.45
C GLN A 56 -9.74 14.84 -18.42
N TYR A 57 -9.28 14.49 -17.22
CA TYR A 57 -10.13 13.99 -16.13
C TYR A 57 -10.57 15.07 -15.13
N ASN A 58 -10.38 16.36 -15.45
CA ASN A 58 -10.71 17.50 -14.56
C ASN A 58 -10.05 17.41 -13.17
N ILE A 59 -8.84 16.85 -13.10
CA ILE A 59 -8.05 16.70 -11.89
C ILE A 59 -7.14 17.91 -11.72
N ILE A 60 -7.18 18.55 -10.56
CA ILE A 60 -6.28 19.65 -10.22
C ILE A 60 -4.99 19.07 -9.65
N HIS A 61 -3.96 18.98 -10.48
CA HIS A 61 -2.63 18.56 -10.07
C HIS A 61 -1.87 19.71 -9.39
N LYS A 62 -1.37 19.46 -8.18
CA LYS A 62 -0.61 20.42 -7.38
C LYS A 62 0.74 19.82 -7.00
N THR A 63 1.82 20.49 -7.41
CA THR A 63 3.17 20.16 -6.95
C THR A 63 3.42 20.77 -5.58
N ILE A 64 3.84 19.94 -4.64
CA ILE A 64 4.21 20.31 -3.30
C ILE A 64 5.58 20.99 -3.38
N THR A 65 5.68 22.22 -2.86
CA THR A 65 6.97 22.88 -2.66
C THR A 65 7.66 22.27 -1.43
N PRO A 66 9.01 22.31 -1.33
CA PRO A 66 9.75 21.72 -0.21
C PRO A 66 9.30 22.18 1.20
N TYR A 67 8.55 23.28 1.28
CA TYR A 67 8.10 23.89 2.53
C TYR A 67 6.69 23.49 2.98
N ASN A 68 5.99 22.60 2.27
CA ASN A 68 4.67 22.14 2.70
C ASN A 68 4.78 20.93 3.65
N SER A 69 5.21 21.22 4.87
CA SER A 69 5.51 20.25 5.93
C SER A 69 4.31 19.38 6.35
N GLN A 70 3.08 19.82 6.12
CA GLN A 70 1.89 19.08 6.53
C GLN A 70 1.62 17.86 5.65
N ILE A 71 1.56 18.03 4.33
CA ILE A 71 1.30 16.93 3.39
C ILE A 71 2.49 15.98 3.39
N GLN A 72 3.69 16.53 3.35
CA GLN A 72 4.92 15.74 3.41
C GLN A 72 5.01 14.95 4.71
N GLY A 73 4.68 15.56 5.85
CA GLY A 73 4.65 14.87 7.13
C GLY A 73 3.62 13.74 7.21
N LEU A 74 2.51 13.80 6.46
CA LEU A 74 1.55 12.68 6.37
C LEU A 74 2.14 11.50 5.59
N VAL A 75 2.75 11.77 4.44
CA VAL A 75 3.40 10.74 3.60
C VAL A 75 4.59 10.12 4.33
N GLU A 76 5.43 10.93 4.98
CA GLU A 76 6.57 10.47 5.76
C GLU A 76 6.15 9.60 6.95
N ARG A 77 5.10 10.00 7.68
CA ARG A 77 4.55 9.17 8.76
C ARG A 77 4.05 7.84 8.24
N PHE A 78 3.31 7.85 7.13
CA PHE A 78 2.80 6.62 6.52
C PHE A 78 3.94 5.69 6.08
N ASN A 79 4.90 6.20 5.31
CA ASN A 79 6.03 5.40 4.83
C ASN A 79 6.85 4.84 5.99
N ARG A 80 7.11 5.65 7.02
CA ARG A 80 7.84 5.21 8.22
C ARG A 80 7.14 4.05 8.95
N VAL A 81 5.82 4.05 9.02
CA VAL A 81 5.06 2.94 9.62
C VAL A 81 5.25 1.66 8.82
N ILE A 82 5.12 1.73 7.49
CA ILE A 82 5.33 0.57 6.60
C ILE A 82 6.77 0.05 6.73
N ASP A 83 7.75 0.94 6.70
CA ASP A 83 9.17 0.60 6.85
C ASP A 83 9.44 -0.08 8.19
N GLN A 84 8.91 0.43 9.30
CA GLN A 84 9.09 -0.19 10.61
C GLN A 84 8.54 -1.61 10.67
N VAL A 85 7.39 -1.86 10.06
CA VAL A 85 6.80 -3.21 10.02
C VAL A 85 7.64 -4.16 9.17
N LEU A 86 8.12 -3.70 8.01
CA LEU A 86 8.98 -4.50 7.13
C LEU A 86 10.35 -4.77 7.78
N GLN A 87 10.92 -3.80 8.49
CA GLN A 87 12.22 -3.93 9.16
C GLN A 87 12.21 -4.85 10.39
N ARG A 88 11.05 -5.08 11.01
CA ARG A 88 10.91 -6.02 12.15
C ARG A 88 10.99 -7.50 11.73
N ARG A 89 11.02 -7.80 10.43
CA ARG A 89 11.12 -9.18 9.92
C ARG A 89 12.51 -9.77 10.05
N ASP A 90 12.60 -11.09 9.95
CA ASP A 90 13.87 -11.81 9.98
C ASP A 90 14.76 -11.39 8.80
N PRO A 91 16.10 -11.38 8.96
CA PRO A 91 17.02 -10.94 7.91
C PRO A 91 16.85 -11.64 6.56
N SER A 92 16.47 -12.93 6.56
CA SER A 92 16.18 -13.69 5.34
C SER A 92 14.93 -13.18 4.62
N GLN A 93 13.92 -12.69 5.35
CA GLN A 93 12.67 -12.16 4.81
C GLN A 93 12.78 -10.69 4.38
N LYS A 94 13.77 -9.95 4.89
CA LYS A 94 13.96 -8.54 4.49
C LYS A 94 14.34 -8.37 3.02
N LYS A 95 14.95 -9.39 2.42
CA LYS A 95 15.29 -9.37 0.98
C LYS A 95 14.05 -9.42 0.10
N ASP A 96 13.02 -10.17 0.52
CA ASP A 96 11.77 -10.35 -0.20
C ASP A 96 10.68 -9.38 0.29
N TRP A 97 11.05 -8.16 0.68
CA TRP A 97 10.15 -7.20 1.31
C TRP A 97 8.93 -6.86 0.44
N ASP A 98 9.10 -6.90 -0.88
CA ASP A 98 8.08 -6.65 -1.91
C ASP A 98 6.96 -7.69 -1.85
N MET A 99 7.29 -8.96 -1.56
CA MET A 99 6.32 -10.03 -1.35
C MET A 99 5.40 -9.76 -0.15
N TYR A 100 5.89 -9.00 0.83
CA TYR A 100 5.18 -8.69 2.07
C TYR A 100 4.49 -7.32 2.06
N LEU A 101 4.77 -6.48 1.06
CA LEU A 101 4.25 -5.12 0.99
C LEU A 101 2.73 -5.09 0.95
N GLN A 102 2.10 -5.92 0.11
CA GLN A 102 0.64 -5.92 -0.05
C GLN A 102 -0.09 -6.36 1.23
N ALA A 103 0.45 -7.36 1.93
CA ALA A 103 -0.10 -7.79 3.21
C ALA A 103 0.07 -6.70 4.28
N THR A 104 1.22 -6.03 4.32
CA THR A 104 1.47 -4.89 5.23
C THR A 104 0.49 -3.75 4.98
N LEU A 105 0.26 -3.40 3.71
CA LEU A 105 -0.69 -2.38 3.31
C LEU A 105 -2.13 -2.76 3.67
N PHE A 106 -2.51 -4.02 3.49
CA PHE A 106 -3.84 -4.49 3.86
C PHE A 106 -4.05 -4.47 5.38
N ALA A 107 -3.06 -4.89 6.17
CA ALA A 107 -3.10 -4.78 7.63
C ALA A 107 -3.27 -3.33 8.06
N TYR A 108 -2.47 -2.41 7.51
CA TYR A 108 -2.58 -0.98 7.79
C TYR A 108 -3.98 -0.43 7.48
N ARG A 109 -4.56 -0.80 6.35
CA ARG A 109 -5.89 -0.32 5.92
C ARG A 109 -7.03 -0.86 6.80
N THR A 110 -6.85 -1.98 7.48
CA THR A 110 -7.90 -2.66 8.26
C THR A 110 -7.80 -2.42 9.77
N ILE A 111 -6.75 -1.75 10.25
CA ILE A 111 -6.60 -1.37 11.66
C ILE A 111 -7.20 0.01 11.89
N LYS A 112 -7.91 0.14 13.01
CA LYS A 112 -8.49 1.43 13.43
C LYS A 112 -7.38 2.41 13.79
N GLN A 113 -7.41 3.59 13.17
CA GLN A 113 -6.45 4.64 13.48
C GLN A 113 -6.90 5.40 14.74
N GLU A 114 -5.96 5.75 15.61
CA GLU A 114 -6.28 6.45 16.85
C GLU A 114 -6.88 7.85 16.61
N SER A 115 -6.41 8.53 15.56
CA SER A 115 -6.83 9.89 15.20
C SER A 115 -8.25 9.95 14.64
N THR A 116 -8.67 8.95 13.86
CA THR A 116 -9.99 8.94 13.22
C THR A 116 -10.98 8.01 13.91
N LYS A 117 -10.50 7.10 14.76
CA LYS A 117 -11.25 5.99 15.39
C LYS A 117 -11.84 4.96 14.39
N TYR A 118 -11.55 5.10 13.10
CA TYR A 118 -11.99 4.21 12.03
C TYR A 118 -10.79 3.63 11.27
N SER A 119 -10.98 2.49 10.62
CA SER A 119 -9.97 1.96 9.70
C SER A 119 -9.97 2.77 8.39
N PRO A 120 -8.81 2.93 7.72
CA PRO A 120 -8.78 3.53 6.38
C PRO A 120 -9.69 2.82 5.38
N PHE A 121 -9.86 1.50 5.51
CA PHE A 121 -10.75 0.70 4.68
C PHE A 121 -12.20 1.11 4.89
N TYR A 122 -12.68 1.19 6.14
CA TYR A 122 -14.03 1.66 6.45
C TYR A 122 -14.26 3.09 5.96
N MET A 123 -13.29 3.99 6.15
CA MET A 123 -13.40 5.37 5.66
C MET A 123 -13.51 5.44 4.13
N LYS A 124 -12.92 4.49 3.41
CA LYS A 124 -12.95 4.45 1.94
C LYS A 124 -14.22 3.77 1.40
N TYR A 125 -14.67 2.68 2.00
CA TYR A 125 -15.70 1.81 1.43
C TYR A 125 -17.02 1.80 2.23
N GLY A 126 -17.03 2.32 3.45
CA GLY A 126 -18.22 2.37 4.33
C GLY A 126 -18.52 1.07 5.06
N TYR A 127 -17.67 0.05 4.95
CA TYR A 127 -17.78 -1.23 5.68
C TYR A 127 -16.38 -1.75 6.03
N GLU A 128 -16.29 -2.61 7.05
CA GLU A 128 -15.03 -3.30 7.38
C GLU A 128 -14.92 -4.60 6.58
N PRO A 129 -13.74 -4.96 6.06
CA PRO A 129 -13.59 -6.20 5.32
C PRO A 129 -13.68 -7.39 6.27
N SER A 130 -14.43 -8.41 5.88
CA SER A 130 -14.41 -9.68 6.62
C SER A 130 -13.13 -10.41 6.30
N THR A 131 -12.31 -10.61 7.33
CA THR A 131 -11.08 -11.39 7.25
C THR A 131 -11.23 -12.67 8.09
N PRO A 132 -10.57 -13.77 7.70
CA PRO A 132 -10.55 -15.00 8.50
C PRO A 132 -10.03 -14.82 9.93
N PHE A 133 -9.36 -13.70 10.21
CA PHE A 133 -8.76 -13.38 11.51
C PHE A 133 -9.73 -12.69 12.48
N ASP A 134 -10.82 -12.09 11.99
CA ASP A 134 -11.77 -11.35 12.84
C ASP A 134 -12.46 -12.25 13.87
N ASN A 135 -12.52 -13.56 13.59
CA ASN A 135 -13.08 -14.58 14.48
C ASN A 135 -12.13 -14.96 15.63
N ASN A 136 -10.86 -14.58 15.58
CA ASN A 136 -9.87 -14.87 16.63
C ASN A 136 -9.73 -13.68 17.59
N HIS A 137 -10.80 -13.42 18.35
CA HIS A 137 -10.95 -12.34 19.36
C HIS A 137 -9.97 -12.43 20.56
N ARG A 138 -8.90 -13.24 20.47
CA ARG A 138 -7.99 -13.59 21.58
C ARG A 138 -6.54 -13.15 21.40
N LEU A 139 -6.19 -12.48 20.32
CA LEU A 139 -4.77 -12.32 19.93
C LEU A 139 -4.12 -11.02 20.41
N CYS A 140 -4.90 -10.04 20.86
CA CYS A 140 -4.40 -8.83 21.53
C CYS A 140 -5.42 -8.34 22.54
N ASN A 141 -4.97 -8.02 23.75
CA ASN A 141 -5.78 -7.24 24.69
C ASN A 141 -5.85 -5.80 24.14
N PRO A 142 -7.00 -5.31 23.64
CA PRO A 142 -7.09 -4.04 22.93
C PRO A 142 -6.71 -2.81 23.76
N LYS A 143 -6.61 -2.99 25.09
CA LYS A 143 -6.35 -1.92 26.04
C LYS A 143 -4.85 -1.63 26.25
N GLU A 144 -3.95 -2.47 25.75
CA GLU A 144 -2.51 -2.41 26.07
C GLU A 144 -1.57 -2.50 24.84
N ALA A 145 -2.09 -2.86 23.66
CA ALA A 145 -1.30 -2.97 22.44
C ALA A 145 -1.10 -1.61 21.77
N SER A 146 0.15 -1.23 21.46
CA SER A 146 0.42 -0.08 20.59
C SER A 146 -0.06 -0.36 19.16
N PHE A 147 -0.40 0.69 18.40
CA PHE A 147 -0.79 0.56 16.98
C PHE A 147 0.25 -0.24 16.17
N GLU A 148 1.54 0.02 16.40
CA GLU A 148 2.65 -0.71 15.78
C GLU A 148 2.66 -2.20 16.12
N PHE A 149 2.29 -2.55 17.34
CA PHE A 149 2.20 -3.95 17.79
C PHE A 149 1.03 -4.67 17.12
N GLU A 150 -0.16 -4.06 17.11
CA GLU A 150 -1.31 -4.61 16.39
C GLU A 150 -1.02 -4.76 14.89
N LEU A 151 -0.39 -3.75 14.29
CA LEU A 151 0.01 -3.77 12.88
C LEU A 151 1.01 -4.88 12.58
N THR A 152 2.00 -5.08 13.44
CA THR A 152 2.99 -6.15 13.29
C THR A 152 2.33 -7.53 13.39
N ILE A 153 1.44 -7.74 14.37
CA ILE A 153 0.73 -9.01 14.55
C ILE A 153 -0.19 -9.29 13.37
N ARG A 154 -1.05 -8.33 12.99
CA ARG A 154 -1.95 -8.50 11.85
C ARG A 154 -1.20 -8.72 10.55
N THR A 155 -0.12 -7.98 10.33
CA THR A 155 0.71 -8.14 9.12
C THR A 155 1.32 -9.55 9.10
N SER A 156 1.88 -10.03 10.20
CA SER A 156 2.45 -11.39 10.26
C SER A 156 1.40 -12.49 10.07
N GLN A 157 0.19 -12.32 10.61
CA GLN A 157 -0.92 -13.25 10.38
C GLN A 157 -1.41 -13.24 8.94
N GLN A 158 -1.60 -12.05 8.37
CA GLN A 158 -1.99 -11.87 6.98
C GLN A 158 -0.93 -12.45 6.05
N ILE A 159 0.35 -12.28 6.35
CA ILE A 159 1.44 -12.89 5.56
C ILE A 159 1.40 -14.39 5.68
N LEU A 160 1.35 -14.97 6.88
CA LEU A 160 1.31 -16.43 7.05
C LEU A 160 0.12 -17.04 6.29
N TYR A 161 -1.03 -16.39 6.33
CA TYR A 161 -2.22 -16.85 5.62
C TYR A 161 -2.16 -16.63 4.11
N LEU A 162 -1.76 -15.44 3.65
CA LEU A 162 -1.68 -15.10 2.23
C LEU A 162 -0.56 -15.87 1.54
N THR A 163 0.59 -16.07 2.19
CA THR A 163 1.66 -16.94 1.71
C THR A 163 1.17 -18.38 1.61
N ARG A 164 0.46 -18.89 2.63
CA ARG A 164 -0.12 -20.23 2.60
C ARG A 164 -1.15 -20.40 1.48
N ILE A 165 -2.06 -19.44 1.30
CA ILE A 165 -3.03 -19.46 0.20
C ILE A 165 -2.30 -19.38 -1.14
N ARG A 166 -1.31 -18.51 -1.28
CA ARG A 166 -0.53 -18.36 -2.52
C ARG A 166 0.15 -19.67 -2.87
N GLU A 167 0.86 -20.29 -1.94
CA GLU A 167 1.51 -21.59 -2.13
C GLU A 167 0.51 -22.70 -2.48
N GLN A 168 -0.63 -22.74 -1.80
CA GLN A 168 -1.70 -23.71 -2.12
C GLN A 168 -2.30 -23.46 -3.50
N THR A 169 -2.52 -22.20 -3.88
CA THR A 169 -3.06 -21.81 -5.19
C THR A 169 -2.10 -22.19 -6.30
N ILE A 170 -0.80 -21.93 -6.13
CA ILE A 170 0.24 -22.33 -7.09
C ILE A 170 0.25 -23.85 -7.26
N LYS A 171 0.29 -24.61 -6.16
CA LYS A 171 0.24 -26.09 -6.21
C LYS A 171 -1.02 -26.60 -6.91
N ASN A 172 -2.19 -26.02 -6.63
CA ASN A 172 -3.44 -26.43 -7.25
C ASN A 172 -3.48 -26.13 -8.75
N ILE A 173 -2.88 -25.01 -9.19
CA ILE A 173 -2.74 -24.68 -10.61
C ILE A 173 -1.81 -25.69 -11.29
N GLU A 174 -0.69 -26.05 -10.66
CA GLU A 174 0.26 -27.05 -11.19
C GLU A 174 -0.34 -28.47 -11.27
N ILE A 175 -1.21 -28.84 -10.33
CA ILE A 175 -1.91 -30.14 -10.33
C ILE A 175 -3.05 -30.19 -11.36
N SER A 176 -3.59 -29.03 -11.74
CA SER A 176 -4.70 -28.92 -12.69
C SER A 176 -4.27 -28.78 -14.15
N GLN A 177 -2.95 -28.80 -14.42
CA GLN A 177 -2.34 -28.80 -15.76
C GLN A 177 -1.79 -30.18 -16.09
#